data_AF-A0A2S8GI47-F1
#
_entry.id   AF-A0A2S8GI47-F1
#
_cell.length_a   1.000
_cell.length_b   1.000
_cell.length_c   1.000
_cell.angle_alpha   90.00
_cell.angle_beta   90.00
_cell.angle_gamma   90.00
#
_symmetry.space_group_name_H-M   'P 1'
#
loop_
_entity.id
_entity.type
_entity.pdbx_description
1 polymer ?
#
loop_
_entity_poly.entity_id
_entity_poly.type
_entity_poly.pdbx_seq_one_letter_code
_entity_poly.pdbx_strand_id
1 'polypeptide(L)'
;MNQPEENPFASPQADSFVEVLPDEEESVNQQFSIQGDMIVGESPLSLPEVCFYCGVDIVDDDALRQCGQFYRSRVMQGRSAITYKVYYSTCSACRAGADRLRRQRRFALLAIVAVFLVGCVTFAVLLNVLPPKQVDEGVPQAISTIFGIIGAGFFLRSFICEWRLPKRPELAQYTLNTINIRRAGKAFLERFQ
;
A
#
# COMPACT_ATOMS: atom_id res chain seq x y z
N MET A 1 29.23 28.36 18.61
CA MET A 1 28.47 28.16 17.37
C MET A 1 27.11 27.64 17.77
N ASN A 2 26.05 28.46 17.67
CA ASN A 2 24.68 28.03 17.94
C ASN A 2 24.14 27.42 16.66
N GLN A 3 24.33 26.11 16.48
CA GLN A 3 23.58 25.37 15.47
C GLN A 3 22.15 25.20 16.02
N PRO A 4 21.10 25.60 15.28
CA PRO A 4 19.74 25.37 15.72
C PRO A 4 19.49 23.87 15.83
N GLU A 5 18.71 23.45 16.85
CA GLU A 5 18.30 22.06 17.03
C GLU A 5 17.67 21.54 15.73
N GLU A 6 18.33 20.56 15.13
CA GLU A 6 17.85 19.92 13.91
C GLU A 6 16.58 19.15 14.27
N ASN A 7 15.45 19.62 13.75
CA ASN A 7 14.13 19.10 14.08
C ASN A 7 14.07 17.58 13.78
N PRO A 8 13.79 16.73 14.77
CA PRO A 8 13.78 15.27 14.61
C PRO A 8 12.66 14.76 13.68
N PHE A 9 11.78 15.64 13.22
CA PHE A 9 10.72 15.36 12.23
C PHE A 9 11.06 15.88 10.82
N ALA A 10 12.23 16.48 10.60
CA ALA A 10 12.58 17.18 9.34
C ALA A 10 12.93 16.26 8.15
N SER A 11 12.92 14.94 8.33
CA SER A 11 12.97 14.01 7.20
C SER A 11 12.16 12.76 7.52
N PRO A 12 10.92 12.63 7.02
CA PRO A 12 10.23 11.35 7.07
C PRO A 12 11.05 10.40 6.22
N GLN A 13 11.91 9.58 6.84
CA GLN A 13 12.68 8.57 6.12
C GLN A 13 11.68 7.55 5.58
N ALA A 14 11.31 7.72 4.32
CA ALA A 14 10.31 6.92 3.65
C ALA A 14 10.89 5.52 3.40
N ASP A 15 10.16 4.48 3.83
CA ASP A 15 10.50 3.10 3.51
C ASP A 15 10.60 2.94 1.98
N SER A 16 11.74 2.46 1.49
CA SER A 16 12.03 2.36 0.05
C SER A 16 11.86 0.91 -0.42
N PHE A 17 11.45 0.75 -1.68
CA PHE A 17 11.24 -0.56 -2.29
C PHE A 17 11.87 -0.56 -3.67
N VAL A 18 12.93 -1.34 -3.82
CA VAL A 18 13.79 -1.36 -5.00
C VAL A 18 13.81 -2.77 -5.58
N GLU A 19 13.79 -2.89 -6.90
CA GLU A 19 14.00 -4.17 -7.60
C GLU A 19 15.49 -4.51 -7.57
N VAL A 20 15.83 -5.76 -7.28
CA VAL A 20 17.23 -6.15 -7.03
C VAL A 20 17.63 -7.33 -7.91
N LEU A 21 18.85 -7.30 -8.43
CA LEU A 21 19.44 -8.40 -9.17
C LEU A 21 19.87 -9.54 -8.21
N PRO A 22 19.81 -10.81 -8.65
CA PRO A 22 20.11 -11.96 -7.78
C PRO A 22 21.50 -11.92 -7.12
N ASP A 23 22.47 -11.30 -7.79
CA ASP A 23 23.87 -11.27 -7.35
C ASP A 23 24.14 -10.36 -6.13
N GLU A 24 23.16 -9.54 -5.72
CA GLU A 24 23.29 -8.68 -4.53
C GLU A 24 22.97 -9.40 -3.20
N GLU A 25 22.65 -10.71 -3.23
CA GLU A 25 22.22 -11.50 -2.06
C GLU A 25 23.32 -12.36 -1.39
N GLU A 26 24.59 -12.29 -1.85
CA GLU A 26 25.68 -13.22 -1.44
C GLU A 26 26.04 -13.25 0.05
N SER A 27 25.56 -12.30 0.87
CA SER A 27 25.81 -12.25 2.32
C SER A 27 24.54 -12.04 3.17
N VAL A 28 23.42 -12.64 2.77
CA VAL A 28 22.10 -12.38 3.37
C VAL A 28 21.62 -13.57 4.21
N ASN A 29 21.03 -13.29 5.38
CA ASN A 29 20.47 -14.32 6.25
C ASN A 29 19.22 -14.93 5.61
N GLN A 30 19.13 -16.25 5.53
CA GLN A 30 17.98 -16.98 4.98
C GLN A 30 17.12 -17.65 6.07
N GLN A 31 17.57 -17.61 7.32
CA GLN A 31 16.86 -18.21 8.43
C GLN A 31 15.76 -17.27 8.92
N PHE A 32 14.52 -17.76 8.88
CA PHE A 32 13.36 -17.08 9.44
C PHE A 32 12.42 -18.08 10.10
N SER A 33 11.49 -17.55 10.89
CA SER A 33 10.38 -18.28 11.48
C SER A 33 9.08 -17.51 11.30
N ILE A 34 7.96 -18.22 11.31
CA ILE A 34 6.63 -17.60 11.32
C ILE A 34 6.13 -17.54 12.75
N GLN A 35 5.78 -16.33 13.20
CA GLN A 35 5.20 -16.09 14.52
C GLN A 35 3.85 -15.39 14.33
N GLY A 36 2.76 -16.16 14.38
CA GLY A 36 1.41 -15.65 14.10
C GLY A 36 1.29 -15.19 12.66
N ASP A 37 1.02 -13.90 12.44
CA ASP A 37 0.90 -13.27 11.13
C ASP A 37 2.20 -12.57 10.65
N MET A 38 3.33 -12.87 11.30
CA MET A 38 4.60 -12.18 11.09
C MET A 38 5.72 -13.14 10.69
N ILE A 39 6.59 -12.66 9.81
CA ILE A 39 7.87 -13.30 9.49
C ILE A 39 8.94 -12.67 10.38
N VAL A 40 9.68 -13.51 11.11
CA VAL A 40 10.73 -13.11 12.04
C VAL A 40 12.07 -13.64 11.58
N GLY A 41 13.05 -12.76 11.38
CA GLY A 41 14.41 -13.14 10.97
C GLY A 41 15.41 -12.00 11.22
N GLU A 42 16.69 -12.24 11.01
CA GLU A 42 17.70 -11.18 11.16
C GLU A 42 17.94 -10.43 9.86
N SER A 43 18.11 -9.11 9.94
CA SER A 43 18.45 -8.27 8.79
C SER A 43 19.95 -8.31 8.49
N PRO A 44 20.36 -8.34 7.21
CA PRO A 44 19.51 -8.43 6.03
C PRO A 44 18.89 -9.82 5.88
N LEU A 45 17.58 -9.87 5.59
CA LEU A 45 16.80 -11.12 5.50
C LEU A 45 16.43 -11.43 4.04
N SER A 46 16.76 -12.62 3.55
CA SER A 46 16.38 -13.12 2.23
C SER A 46 15.35 -14.23 2.39
N LEU A 47 14.14 -13.99 1.89
CA LEU A 47 13.07 -14.98 1.86
C LEU A 47 13.25 -15.91 0.65
N PRO A 48 12.76 -17.16 0.70
CA PRO A 48 12.90 -18.11 -0.40
C PRO A 48 12.27 -17.59 -1.70
N GLU A 49 12.60 -18.24 -2.83
CA GLU A 49 12.07 -17.95 -4.17
C GLU A 49 10.61 -18.44 -4.33
N VAL A 50 9.77 -18.00 -3.40
CA VAL A 50 8.35 -18.25 -3.35
C VAL A 50 7.66 -16.90 -3.33
N CYS A 51 6.57 -16.76 -4.07
CA CYS A 51 5.84 -15.51 -4.12
C CYS A 51 5.32 -15.11 -2.74
N PHE A 52 5.74 -13.94 -2.26
CA PHE A 52 5.39 -13.38 -0.95
C PHE A 52 3.87 -13.24 -0.72
N TYR A 53 3.09 -13.15 -1.80
CA TYR A 53 1.64 -12.91 -1.74
C TYR A 53 0.78 -14.16 -1.89
N CYS A 54 1.19 -15.13 -2.71
CA CYS A 54 0.38 -16.33 -2.98
C CYS A 54 1.02 -17.63 -2.50
N GLY A 55 2.29 -17.61 -2.05
CA GLY A 55 2.97 -18.82 -1.57
C GLY A 55 3.34 -19.83 -2.66
N VAL A 56 3.12 -19.51 -3.94
CA VAL A 56 3.47 -20.36 -5.09
C VAL A 56 4.94 -20.17 -5.45
N ASP A 57 5.60 -21.26 -5.85
CA ASP A 57 6.97 -21.22 -6.36
C ASP A 57 7.11 -20.28 -7.56
N ILE A 58 8.23 -19.59 -7.62
CA ILE A 58 8.58 -18.78 -8.77
C ILE A 58 9.07 -19.70 -9.89
N VAL A 59 8.24 -19.89 -10.93
CA VAL A 59 8.58 -20.70 -12.12
C VAL A 59 8.78 -19.83 -13.36
N ASP A 60 8.34 -18.57 -13.32
CA ASP A 60 8.33 -17.66 -14.46
C ASP A 60 9.62 -16.83 -14.55
N ASP A 61 10.14 -16.64 -15.76
CA ASP A 61 11.28 -15.74 -16.06
C ASP A 61 11.00 -14.26 -15.72
N ASP A 62 9.72 -13.86 -15.69
CA ASP A 62 9.25 -12.50 -15.38
C ASP A 62 9.11 -12.22 -13.88
N ALA A 63 9.50 -13.16 -13.02
CA ALA A 63 9.42 -12.97 -11.59
C ALA A 63 10.41 -11.91 -11.11
N LEU A 64 9.91 -11.01 -10.26
CA LEU A 64 10.73 -9.94 -9.70
C LEU A 64 11.16 -10.25 -8.29
N ARG A 65 12.46 -10.10 -8.08
CA ARG A 65 13.05 -10.00 -6.76
C ARG A 65 13.03 -8.55 -6.30
N GLN A 66 12.51 -8.32 -5.10
CA GLN A 66 12.33 -6.99 -4.54
C GLN A 66 13.01 -6.90 -3.18
N CYS A 67 13.57 -5.73 -2.88
CA CYS A 67 14.13 -5.40 -1.57
C CYS A 67 13.29 -4.29 -0.93
N GLY A 68 12.70 -4.60 0.24
CA GLY A 68 12.12 -3.61 1.14
C GLY A 68 13.20 -3.09 2.09
N GLN A 69 13.48 -1.78 2.04
CA GLN A 69 14.42 -1.12 2.93
C GLN A 69 13.66 -0.24 3.93
N PHE A 70 13.86 -0.52 5.21
CA PHE A 70 13.22 0.18 6.31
C PHE A 70 14.25 1.01 7.07
N TYR A 71 14.09 2.33 7.04
CA TYR A 71 14.99 3.25 7.72
C TYR A 71 14.43 3.58 9.10
N ARG A 72 15.19 3.31 10.17
CA ARG A 72 14.75 3.56 11.55
C ARG A 72 15.80 4.36 12.31
N SER A 73 15.36 5.48 12.89
CA SER A 73 16.20 6.35 13.71
C SER A 73 16.46 5.74 15.09
N ARG A 74 17.70 5.77 15.56
CA ARG A 74 18.06 5.41 16.94
C ARG A 74 18.19 6.66 17.83
N VAL A 75 17.14 7.47 17.89
CA VAL A 75 17.13 8.76 18.62
C VAL A 75 17.51 8.58 20.10
N MET A 76 17.10 7.48 20.73
CA MET A 76 17.37 7.21 22.14
C MET A 76 18.81 6.79 22.47
N GLN A 77 19.66 6.49 21.47
CA GLN A 77 21.01 5.94 21.71
C GLN A 77 22.16 6.80 21.16
N GLY A 78 21.88 7.96 20.55
CA GLY A 78 22.92 8.79 19.92
C GLY A 78 23.68 8.07 18.80
N ARG A 79 23.08 7.03 18.20
CA ARG A 79 23.68 6.20 17.16
C ARG A 79 23.12 6.56 15.78
N SER A 80 23.90 6.25 14.74
CA SER A 80 23.47 6.37 13.35
C SER A 80 22.18 5.58 13.09
N ALA A 81 21.37 6.09 12.15
CA ALA A 81 20.17 5.40 11.69
C ALA A 81 20.53 4.00 11.17
N ILE A 82 19.65 3.03 11.45
CA ILE A 82 19.81 1.67 10.93
C ILE A 82 18.88 1.47 9.74
N THR A 83 19.42 0.82 8.72
CA THR A 83 18.66 0.34 7.57
C THR A 83 18.44 -1.16 7.72
N TYR A 84 17.19 -1.57 7.80
CA TYR A 84 16.80 -2.98 7.75
C TYR A 84 16.41 -3.37 6.33
N LYS A 85 16.82 -4.54 5.87
CA LYS A 85 16.56 -5.02 4.49
C LYS A 85 15.86 -6.36 4.49
N VAL A 86 14.86 -6.50 3.62
CA VAL A 86 14.14 -7.75 3.34
C VAL A 86 14.06 -7.97 1.85
N TYR A 87 14.60 -9.09 1.38
CA TYR A 87 14.51 -9.55 0.01
C TYR A 87 13.37 -10.55 -0.11
N TYR A 88 12.48 -10.34 -1.07
CA TYR A 88 11.29 -11.16 -1.28
C TYR A 88 10.95 -11.23 -2.77
N SER A 89 10.34 -12.35 -3.18
CA SER A 89 9.94 -12.57 -4.57
C SER A 89 8.46 -12.28 -4.79
N THR A 90 8.12 -11.82 -6.00
CA THR A 90 6.74 -11.60 -6.44
C THR A 90 6.52 -12.27 -7.79
N CYS A 91 5.48 -13.08 -7.93
CA CYS A 91 5.15 -13.73 -9.20
C CYS A 91 4.44 -12.78 -10.17
N SER A 92 4.57 -13.09 -11.47
CA SER A 92 3.96 -12.35 -12.58
C SER A 92 2.43 -12.21 -12.41
N ALA A 93 1.74 -13.27 -11.97
CA ALA A 93 0.30 -13.31 -11.78
C ALA A 93 -0.17 -12.35 -10.67
N CYS A 94 0.50 -12.33 -9.53
CA CYS A 94 0.18 -11.39 -8.44
C CYS A 94 0.42 -9.95 -8.86
N ARG A 95 1.48 -9.69 -9.63
CA ARG A 95 1.78 -8.36 -10.18
C ARG A 95 0.71 -7.91 -11.17
N ALA A 96 0.35 -8.75 -12.14
CA ALA A 96 -0.69 -8.45 -13.12
C ALA A 96 -2.05 -8.21 -12.44
N GLY A 97 -2.38 -9.01 -11.42
CA GLY A 97 -3.56 -8.81 -10.58
C GLY A 97 -3.54 -7.46 -9.85
N ALA A 98 -2.41 -7.10 -9.25
CA ALA A 98 -2.22 -5.81 -8.59
C ALA A 98 -2.39 -4.64 -9.56
N ASP A 99 -1.81 -4.72 -10.76
CA ASP A 99 -1.91 -3.65 -11.75
C ASP A 99 -3.34 -3.51 -12.29
N ARG A 100 -4.05 -4.62 -12.48
CA ARG A 100 -5.48 -4.58 -12.82
C ARG A 100 -6.31 -3.88 -11.73
N LEU A 101 -6.07 -4.20 -10.47
CA LEU A 101 -6.75 -3.55 -9.34
C LEU A 101 -6.39 -2.06 -9.23
N ARG A 102 -5.12 -1.67 -9.43
CA ARG A 102 -4.69 -0.27 -9.46
C ARG A 102 -5.40 0.51 -10.56
N ARG A 103 -5.51 -0.06 -11.76
CA ARG A 103 -6.26 0.56 -12.87
C ARG A 103 -7.73 0.74 -12.50
N GLN A 104 -8.38 -0.29 -11.95
CA GLN A 104 -9.77 -0.22 -11.52
C GLN A 104 -10.01 0.83 -10.42
N ARG A 105 -9.10 0.94 -9.44
CA ARG A 105 -9.12 1.99 -8.42
C ARG A 105 -9.04 3.38 -9.05
N ARG A 106 -8.12 3.60 -10.00
CA ARG A 106 -7.99 4.89 -10.69
C ARG A 106 -9.28 5.29 -11.41
N PHE A 107 -9.90 4.36 -12.13
CA PHE A 107 -11.20 4.63 -12.77
C PHE A 107 -12.30 4.96 -11.76
N ALA A 108 -12.36 4.25 -10.63
CA ALA A 108 -13.33 4.56 -9.57
C ALA A 108 -13.10 5.96 -8.98
N LEU A 109 -11.84 6.35 -8.72
CA LEU A 109 -11.49 7.69 -8.22
C LEU A 109 -11.85 8.78 -9.23
N LEU A 110 -11.55 8.57 -10.52
CA LEU A 110 -11.93 9.52 -11.58
C LEU A 110 -13.45 9.67 -11.69
N ALA A 111 -14.20 8.56 -11.56
CA ALA A 111 -15.65 8.60 -11.55
C ALA A 111 -16.20 9.39 -10.36
N ILE A 112 -15.62 9.24 -9.16
CA ILE A 112 -16.01 10.05 -7.98
C ILE A 112 -15.82 11.55 -8.28
N VAL A 113 -14.67 11.94 -8.83
CA VAL A 113 -14.39 13.35 -9.17
C VAL A 113 -15.37 13.87 -10.23
N ALA A 114 -15.65 13.08 -11.27
CA ALA A 114 -16.59 13.46 -12.32
C ALA A 114 -18.02 13.61 -11.78
N VAL A 115 -18.50 12.66 -10.97
CA VAL A 115 -19.82 12.68 -10.33
C VAL A 115 -19.94 13.89 -9.41
N PHE A 116 -18.89 14.22 -8.67
CA PHE A 116 -18.85 15.41 -7.83
C PHE A 116 -18.96 16.70 -8.64
N LEU A 117 -18.15 16.86 -9.71
CA LEU A 117 -18.19 18.05 -10.56
C LEU A 117 -19.54 18.23 -11.25
N VAL A 118 -20.10 17.17 -11.83
CA VAL A 118 -21.42 17.20 -12.48
C VAL A 118 -22.51 17.48 -11.44
N GLY A 119 -22.43 16.90 -10.24
CA GLY A 119 -23.33 17.19 -9.12
C GLY A 119 -23.30 18.67 -8.72
N CYS A 120 -22.11 19.27 -8.59
CA CYS A 120 -21.98 20.69 -8.27
C CYS A 120 -22.54 21.60 -9.37
N VAL A 121 -22.26 21.30 -10.64
CA VAL A 121 -22.77 22.09 -11.78
C VAL A 121 -24.29 21.99 -11.87
N THR A 122 -24.86 20.78 -11.78
CA THR A 122 -26.31 20.58 -11.82
C THR A 122 -27.00 21.31 -10.67
N PHE A 123 -26.44 21.25 -9.44
CA PHE A 123 -26.96 21.99 -8.29
C PHE A 123 -26.87 23.51 -8.48
N ALA A 124 -25.75 24.02 -9.02
CA ALA A 124 -25.59 25.44 -9.30
C ALA A 124 -26.60 25.94 -10.37
N VAL A 125 -26.85 25.16 -11.42
CA VAL A 125 -27.87 25.48 -12.45
C VAL A 125 -29.27 25.51 -11.83
N LEU A 126 -29.59 24.55 -10.96
CA LEU A 126 -30.86 24.51 -10.22
C LEU A 126 -31.09 25.78 -9.38
N LEU A 127 -30.05 26.30 -8.74
CA LEU A 127 -30.14 27.51 -7.92
C LEU A 127 -30.17 28.82 -8.72
N ASN A 128 -29.56 28.88 -9.91
CA ASN A 128 -29.39 30.14 -10.66
C ASN A 128 -30.36 30.32 -11.83
N VAL A 129 -30.89 29.24 -12.41
CA VAL A 129 -31.67 29.30 -13.67
C VAL A 129 -33.17 29.10 -13.43
N LEU A 130 -33.55 28.35 -12.39
CA LEU A 130 -34.95 28.05 -12.11
C LEU A 130 -35.51 29.04 -11.06
N PRO A 131 -36.62 29.74 -11.33
CA PRO A 131 -37.27 30.56 -10.32
C PRO A 131 -37.72 29.67 -9.15
N PRO A 132 -37.50 30.07 -7.88
CA PRO A 132 -37.72 29.24 -6.69
C PRO A 132 -39.17 28.78 -6.50
N LYS A 133 -40.12 29.33 -7.26
CA LYS A 133 -41.55 28.97 -7.24
C LYS A 133 -41.94 27.86 -8.21
N GLN A 134 -41.03 27.36 -9.07
CA GLN A 134 -41.32 26.36 -10.10
C GLN A 134 -40.59 25.03 -9.92
N VAL A 135 -39.72 24.90 -8.91
CA VAL A 135 -39.02 23.64 -8.60
C VAL A 135 -39.75 22.98 -7.45
N ASP A 136 -40.36 21.81 -7.70
CA ASP A 136 -40.88 20.97 -6.62
C ASP A 136 -39.74 20.66 -5.63
N GLU A 137 -39.99 20.84 -4.34
CA GLU A 137 -39.00 20.63 -3.27
C GLU A 137 -38.38 19.21 -3.30
N GLY A 138 -39.11 18.23 -3.86
CA GLY A 138 -38.64 16.86 -4.02
C GLY A 138 -37.55 16.66 -5.10
N VAL A 139 -37.43 17.57 -6.08
CA VAL A 139 -36.47 17.47 -7.19
C VAL A 139 -35.01 17.61 -6.71
N PRO A 140 -34.61 18.64 -5.95
CA PRO A 140 -33.25 18.74 -5.43
C PRO A 140 -32.91 17.60 -4.45
N GLN A 141 -33.90 17.12 -3.69
CA GLN A 141 -33.72 15.98 -2.79
C GLN A 141 -33.52 14.66 -3.55
N ALA A 142 -34.27 14.43 -4.64
CA ALA A 142 -34.08 13.26 -5.51
C ALA A 142 -32.71 13.29 -6.20
N ILE A 143 -32.30 14.45 -6.73
CA ILE A 143 -31.01 14.61 -7.42
C ILE A 143 -29.85 14.37 -6.46
N SER A 144 -29.87 14.99 -5.28
CA SER A 144 -28.83 14.77 -4.25
C SER A 144 -28.76 13.31 -3.79
N THR A 145 -29.91 12.64 -3.66
CA THR A 145 -29.97 11.21 -3.30
C THR A 145 -29.35 10.32 -4.39
N ILE A 146 -29.64 10.58 -5.67
CA ILE A 146 -29.07 9.84 -6.81
C ILE A 146 -27.54 10.02 -6.84
N PHE A 147 -27.05 11.25 -6.77
CA PHE A 147 -25.61 11.53 -6.72
C PHE A 147 -24.94 10.90 -5.48
N GLY A 148 -25.62 10.89 -4.34
CA GLY A 148 -25.16 10.23 -3.11
C GLY A 148 -24.99 8.72 -3.26
N ILE A 149 -25.98 8.02 -3.82
CA ILE A 149 -25.92 6.56 -4.05
C ILE A 149 -24.81 6.21 -5.04
N ILE A 150 -24.71 6.95 -6.15
CA ILE A 150 -23.68 6.73 -7.17
C ILE A 150 -22.29 6.98 -6.56
N GLY A 151 -22.12 8.08 -5.83
CA GLY A 151 -20.87 8.40 -5.12
C GLY A 151 -20.47 7.30 -4.14
N ALA A 152 -21.38 6.89 -3.26
CA ALA A 152 -21.15 5.82 -2.29
C ALA A 152 -20.73 4.50 -2.97
N GLY A 153 -21.35 4.14 -4.10
CA GLY A 153 -20.99 2.96 -4.88
C GLY A 153 -19.54 3.00 -5.40
N PHE A 154 -19.10 4.14 -5.95
CA PHE A 154 -17.72 4.29 -6.42
C PHE A 154 -16.71 4.36 -5.27
N PHE A 155 -17.06 4.99 -4.14
CA PHE A 155 -16.25 4.99 -2.92
C PHE A 155 -16.03 3.58 -2.40
N LEU A 156 -17.10 2.78 -2.29
CA LEU A 156 -17.01 1.38 -1.86
C LEU A 156 -16.14 0.56 -2.82
N ARG A 157 -16.31 0.75 -4.13
CA ARG A 157 -15.47 0.08 -5.15
C ARG A 157 -13.99 0.43 -4.99
N SER A 158 -13.66 1.71 -4.75
CA SER A 158 -12.29 2.16 -4.50
C SER A 158 -11.72 1.51 -3.24
N PHE A 159 -12.50 1.46 -2.16
CA PHE A 159 -12.11 0.82 -0.90
C PHE A 159 -11.84 -0.68 -1.06
N ILE A 160 -12.72 -1.40 -1.78
CA ILE A 160 -12.53 -2.84 -2.04
C ILE A 160 -11.27 -3.09 -2.87
N CYS A 161 -11.00 -2.26 -3.88
CA CYS A 161 -9.78 -2.37 -4.67
C CYS A 161 -8.55 -2.16 -3.78
N GLU A 162 -8.57 -1.16 -2.89
CA GLU A 162 -7.47 -0.88 -1.97
C GLU A 162 -7.25 -2.01 -0.95
N TRP A 163 -8.34 -2.60 -0.48
CA TRP A 163 -8.26 -3.71 0.47
C TRP A 163 -7.70 -4.99 -0.16
N ARG A 164 -8.01 -5.25 -1.44
CA ARG A 164 -7.51 -6.42 -2.19
C ARG A 164 -6.13 -6.23 -2.80
N LEU A 165 -5.60 -5.01 -2.83
CA LEU A 165 -4.29 -4.75 -3.41
C LEU A 165 -3.19 -5.42 -2.57
N PRO A 166 -2.24 -6.15 -3.19
CA PRO A 166 -1.08 -6.68 -2.49
C PRO A 166 -0.31 -5.54 -1.85
N LYS A 167 -0.25 -5.55 -0.52
CA LYS A 167 0.45 -4.51 0.23
C LYS A 167 1.92 -4.85 0.29
N ARG A 168 2.78 -3.84 0.17
CA ARG A 168 4.23 -4.01 0.38
C ARG A 168 4.52 -4.51 1.80
N PRO A 169 5.62 -5.25 2.02
CA PRO A 169 6.00 -5.69 3.36
C PRO A 169 6.15 -4.48 4.29
N GLU A 170 5.75 -4.66 5.54
CA GLU A 170 5.76 -3.62 6.57
C GLU A 170 6.55 -4.11 7.78
N LEU A 171 7.51 -3.31 8.23
CA LEU A 171 8.25 -3.58 9.46
C LEU A 171 7.36 -3.27 10.66
N ALA A 172 6.88 -4.31 11.33
CA ALA A 172 5.99 -4.20 12.48
C ALA A 172 6.76 -3.90 13.77
N GLN A 173 7.84 -4.64 14.01
CA GLN A 173 8.70 -4.51 15.19
C GLN A 173 10.14 -4.87 14.82
N TYR A 174 11.09 -4.42 15.62
CA TYR A 174 12.50 -4.79 15.49
C TYR A 174 13.17 -4.80 16.86
N THR A 175 14.10 -5.73 17.07
CA THR A 175 14.94 -5.80 18.27
C THR A 175 16.37 -6.07 17.83
N LEU A 176 17.29 -5.13 18.09
CA LEU A 176 18.68 -5.19 17.59
C LEU A 176 18.72 -5.35 16.06
N ASN A 177 19.05 -6.55 15.58
CA ASN A 177 19.13 -6.93 14.17
C ASN A 177 17.93 -7.79 13.72
N THR A 178 17.14 -8.30 14.65
CA THR A 178 15.94 -9.10 14.37
C THR A 178 14.80 -8.19 13.95
N ILE A 179 14.12 -8.56 12.87
CA ILE A 179 13.02 -7.83 12.27
C ILE A 179 11.76 -8.70 12.20
N ASN A 180 10.61 -8.06 12.46
CA ASN A 180 9.29 -8.69 12.34
C ASN A 180 8.55 -8.01 11.19
N ILE A 181 8.27 -8.78 10.13
CA ILE A 181 7.66 -8.30 8.90
C ILE A 181 6.23 -8.78 8.79
N ARG A 182 5.32 -7.86 8.45
CA ARG A 182 3.90 -8.11 8.20
C ARG A 182 3.56 -8.00 6.72
N ARG A 183 2.30 -8.37 6.42
CA ARG A 183 1.64 -8.26 5.10
C ARG A 183 2.07 -9.31 4.08
N ALA A 184 2.70 -10.39 4.55
CA ALA A 184 2.81 -11.60 3.75
C ALA A 184 1.42 -12.18 3.45
N GLY A 185 1.31 -12.86 2.31
CA GLY A 185 0.09 -13.58 1.96
C GLY A 185 -0.19 -14.73 2.92
N LYS A 186 -1.47 -14.99 3.20
CA LYS A 186 -1.88 -16.08 4.10
C LYS A 186 -1.31 -17.43 3.65
N ALA A 187 -1.35 -17.72 2.35
CA ALA A 187 -0.81 -18.94 1.77
C ALA A 187 0.74 -19.03 1.89
N PHE A 188 1.45 -17.91 1.86
CA PHE A 188 2.89 -17.89 2.12
C PHE A 188 3.15 -18.23 3.60
N LEU A 189 2.44 -17.60 4.53
CA LEU A 189 2.59 -17.84 5.96
C LEU A 189 2.28 -19.30 6.32
N GLU A 190 1.16 -19.85 5.83
CA GLU A 190 0.75 -21.24 6.06
C GLU A 190 1.76 -22.26 5.52
N ARG A 191 2.48 -21.92 4.45
CA ARG A 191 3.49 -22.80 3.85
C ARG A 191 4.76 -22.93 4.69
N PHE A 192 5.13 -21.89 5.43
CA PHE A 192 6.39 -21.81 6.18
C PHE A 192 6.19 -21.77 7.70
N GLN A 193 4.96 -21.98 8.18
CA GLN A 193 4.60 -22.13 9.59
C GLN A 193 4.88 -23.54 10.08
#